data_AF-A0A8T7DHA8-F1
#
_entry.id   AF-A0A8T7DHA8-F1
#
_cell.length_a   1.000
_cell.length_b   1.000
_cell.length_c   1.000
_cell.angle_alpha   90.00
_cell.angle_beta   90.00
_cell.angle_gamma   90.00
#
_symmetry.space_group_name_H-M   'P 1'
#
loop_
_entity.id
_entity.type
_entity.pdbx_description
1 polymer ?
#
loop_
_entity_poly.entity_id
_entity_poly.type
_entity_poly.pdbx_seq_one_letter_code
_entity_poly.pdbx_strand_id
1 'polypeptide(L)'
;MSGGIQLSSELIADVKQVLVRHDPAAENDLMTTQYLSAIIGYMLAHETNPGIDKRGFINDLATFMGQVVDQVEADLKPQQGAQDAFGIWKPGEG
;
A
#
# COMPACT_ATOMS: atom_id res chain seq x y z
N MET A 1 4.80 -14.74 -9.07
CA MET A 1 5.56 -14.72 -7.80
C MET A 1 4.83 -13.75 -6.88
N SER A 2 3.88 -14.23 -6.09
CA SER A 2 2.99 -13.38 -5.28
C SER A 2 3.51 -13.32 -3.84
N GLY A 3 4.69 -12.76 -3.66
CA GLY A 3 5.20 -12.38 -2.34
C GLY A 3 4.92 -10.91 -2.10
N GLY A 4 3.63 -10.53 -2.01
CA GLY A 4 3.25 -9.13 -1.80
C GLY A 4 3.80 -8.60 -0.47
N ILE A 5 4.15 -7.32 -0.43
CA ILE A 5 4.51 -6.65 0.82
C ILE A 5 3.28 -6.69 1.73
N GLN A 6 3.41 -7.30 2.92
CA GLN A 6 2.37 -7.30 3.93
C GLN A 6 2.54 -6.07 4.83
N LEU A 7 1.62 -5.12 4.72
CA LEU A 7 1.55 -3.96 5.59
C LEU A 7 0.61 -4.29 6.76
N SER A 8 1.17 -4.57 7.94
CA SER A 8 0.37 -4.63 9.16
C SER A 8 0.13 -3.21 9.70
N SER A 9 -1.01 -3.01 10.37
CA SER A 9 -1.32 -1.75 11.05
C SER A 9 -0.26 -1.38 12.09
N GLU A 10 0.31 -2.39 12.77
CA GLU A 10 1.41 -2.23 13.73
C GLU A 10 2.68 -1.68 13.08
N LEU A 11 3.11 -2.26 11.95
CA LEU A 11 4.30 -1.78 11.23
C LEU A 11 4.13 -0.31 10.79
N ILE A 12 2.95 0.04 10.26
CA ILE A 12 2.66 1.42 9.84
C ILE A 12 2.71 2.36 11.04
N ALA A 13 2.11 1.97 12.17
CA ALA A 13 2.09 2.77 13.39
C ALA A 13 3.50 3.01 13.95
N ASP A 14 4.33 1.98 13.99
CA ASP A 14 5.71 2.07 14.48
C ASP A 14 6.57 3.00 13.62
N VAL A 15 6.47 2.86 12.29
CA VAL A 15 7.18 3.74 11.35
C VAL A 15 6.74 5.19 11.52
N LYS A 16 5.42 5.45 11.60
CA LYS A 16 4.91 6.80 11.86
C LYS A 16 5.43 7.36 13.18
N GLN A 17 5.46 6.56 14.24
CA GLN A 17 5.93 7.00 15.54
C GLN A 17 7.40 7.42 15.50
N VAL A 18 8.25 6.69 14.77
CA VAL A 18 9.65 7.09 14.57
C VAL A 18 9.74 8.45 13.90
N LEU A 19 8.98 8.68 12.81
CA LEU A 19 8.99 9.97 12.12
C LEU A 19 8.51 11.11 13.02
N VAL A 20 7.43 10.91 13.77
CA VAL A 20 6.88 11.90 14.71
C VAL A 20 7.87 12.29 15.81
N ARG A 21 8.72 11.37 16.27
CA ARG A 21 9.77 11.67 17.25
C ARG A 21 10.82 12.65 16.71
N HIS A 22 11.03 12.70 15.39
CA HIS A 22 11.97 13.61 14.75
C HIS A 22 11.31 14.91 14.27
N ASP A 23 10.08 14.82 13.78
CA ASP A 23 9.28 15.97 13.38
C ASP A 23 7.80 15.73 13.76
N PRO A 24 7.25 16.47 14.74
CA PRO A 24 5.84 16.36 15.12
C PRO A 24 4.87 16.58 13.95
N ALA A 25 5.24 17.35 12.92
CA ALA A 25 4.40 17.56 11.74
C ALA A 25 4.17 16.26 10.94
N ALA A 26 5.01 15.23 11.13
CA ALA A 26 4.84 13.91 10.54
C ALA A 26 3.61 13.14 11.07
N GLU A 27 2.91 13.63 12.10
CA GLU A 27 1.63 13.03 12.53
C GLU A 27 0.59 13.04 11.40
N ASN A 28 0.69 14.03 10.51
CA ASN A 28 -0.07 14.10 9.26
C ASN A 28 0.38 13.03 8.27
N ASP A 29 -0.57 12.24 7.74
CA ASP A 29 -0.28 11.15 6.80
C ASP A 29 0.39 11.61 5.50
N LEU A 30 0.02 12.77 4.96
CA LEU A 30 0.66 13.32 3.75
C LEU A 30 2.10 13.79 4.02
N MET A 31 2.41 14.20 5.24
CA MET A 31 3.80 14.51 5.63
C MET A 31 4.60 13.23 5.83
N THR A 32 4.00 12.20 6.46
CA THR A 32 4.59 10.85 6.57
C THR A 32 4.99 10.30 5.19
N THR A 33 4.11 10.35 4.20
CA THR A 33 4.41 9.81 2.85
C THR A 33 5.54 10.57 2.15
N GLN A 34 5.66 11.89 2.37
CA GLN A 34 6.78 12.69 1.88
C GLN A 34 8.11 12.27 2.51
N TYR A 35 8.13 12.05 3.83
CA TYR A 35 9.30 11.53 4.53
C TYR A 35 9.75 10.18 4.00
N LEU A 36 8.82 9.24 3.82
CA LEU A 36 9.14 7.91 3.27
C LEU A 36 9.72 8.01 1.86
N SER A 37 9.15 8.88 1.01
CA SER A 37 9.66 9.14 -0.34
C SER A 37 11.07 9.73 -0.32
N ALA A 38 11.33 10.68 0.58
CA ALA A 38 12.65 11.29 0.74
C ALA A 38 13.70 10.29 1.24
N ILE A 39 13.34 9.40 2.18
CA ILE A 39 14.20 8.33 2.67
C ILE A 39 14.58 7.37 1.54
N ILE A 40 13.63 6.95 0.72
CA ILE A 40 13.88 6.12 -0.47
C ILE A 40 14.88 6.81 -1.41
N GLY A 41 14.65 8.09 -1.71
CA GLY A 41 15.54 8.87 -2.56
C GLY A 41 16.95 9.00 -1.99
N TYR A 42 17.07 9.23 -0.69
CA TYR A 42 18.35 9.27 0.02
C TYR A 42 19.10 7.93 -0.06
N MET A 43 18.42 6.81 0.22
CA MET A 43 19.01 5.47 0.13
C MET A 43 19.50 5.17 -1.28
N LEU A 44 18.71 5.50 -2.30
CA LEU A 44 19.07 5.26 -3.69
C LEU A 44 20.22 6.17 -4.17
N ALA A 45 20.29 7.40 -3.68
CA ALA A 45 21.43 8.28 -3.95
C ALA A 45 22.75 7.67 -3.47
N HIS A 46 22.72 6.99 -2.32
CA HIS A 46 23.86 6.28 -1.73
C HIS A 46 24.19 4.93 -2.37
N GLU A 47 23.34 4.39 -3.25
CA GLU A 47 23.64 3.16 -3.98
C GLU A 47 24.86 3.35 -4.90
N THR A 48 25.86 2.48 -4.75
CA THR A 48 27.16 2.59 -5.44
C THR A 48 27.28 1.71 -6.67
N ASN A 49 26.35 0.78 -6.91
CA ASN A 49 26.36 -0.07 -8.09
C ASN A 49 26.24 0.80 -9.36
N PRO A 50 27.29 0.86 -10.23
CA PRO A 50 27.27 1.71 -11.41
C PRO A 50 26.30 1.24 -12.49
N GLY A 51 25.85 -0.02 -12.43
CA GLY A 51 24.90 -0.59 -13.38
C GLY A 51 23.43 -0.33 -13.06
N ILE A 52 23.13 0.33 -11.92
CA ILE A 52 21.74 0.57 -11.53
C ILE A 52 21.17 1.77 -12.29
N ASP A 53 20.06 1.57 -12.99
CA ASP A 53 19.23 2.68 -13.46
C ASP A 53 18.39 3.19 -12.29
N LYS A 54 18.93 4.13 -11.53
CA LYS A 54 18.23 4.75 -10.39
C LYS A 54 16.90 5.37 -10.82
N ARG A 55 16.82 5.93 -12.04
CA ARG A 55 15.62 6.62 -12.49
C ARG A 55 14.54 5.62 -12.92
N GLY A 56 14.94 4.56 -13.63
CA GLY A 56 14.10 3.41 -13.89
C GLY A 56 13.53 2.80 -12.60
N PHE A 57 14.38 2.58 -11.60
CA PHE A 57 13.96 2.04 -10.31
C PHE A 57 12.94 2.94 -9.58
N ILE A 58 13.10 4.27 -9.61
CA ILE A 58 12.11 5.20 -9.06
C ILE A 58 10.76 5.06 -9.78
N ASN A 59 10.77 4.92 -11.11
CA ASN A 59 9.53 4.75 -11.87
C ASN A 59 8.85 3.42 -11.54
N ASP A 60 9.62 2.33 -11.40
CA ASP A 60 9.10 1.03 -10.99
C ASP A 60 8.46 1.10 -9.59
N LEU A 61 9.10 1.81 -8.65
CA LEU A 61 8.51 2.07 -7.33
C LEU A 61 7.22 2.88 -7.41
N ALA A 62 7.15 3.90 -8.27
CA ALA A 62 5.94 4.68 -8.46
C ALA A 62 4.79 3.82 -9.01
N THR A 63 5.07 2.95 -9.99
CA THR A 63 4.10 1.99 -10.51
C THR A 63 3.64 1.02 -9.42
N PHE A 64 4.57 0.47 -8.64
CA PHE A 64 4.25 -0.43 -7.55
C PHE A 64 3.39 0.25 -6.47
N MET A 65 3.71 1.49 -6.08
CA MET A 65 2.91 2.25 -5.12
C MET A 65 1.47 2.46 -5.62
N GLY A 66 1.29 2.76 -6.91
CA GLY A 66 -0.05 2.83 -7.52
C GLY A 66 -0.84 1.53 -7.38
N GLN A 67 -0.20 0.39 -7.67
CA GLN A 67 -0.83 -0.93 -7.51
C GLN A 67 -1.24 -1.23 -6.07
N VAL A 68 -0.43 -0.81 -5.08
CA VAL A 68 -0.76 -0.97 -3.66
C VAL A 68 -1.97 -0.13 -3.28
N VAL A 69 -2.06 1.12 -3.76
CA VAL A 69 -3.23 1.98 -3.55
C VAL A 69 -4.48 1.32 -4.13
N ASP A 70 -4.44 0.89 -5.39
CA ASP A 70 -5.57 0.25 -6.07
C ASP A 70 -6.04 -1.00 -5.30
N GLN A 71 -5.09 -1.81 -4.79
CA GLN A 71 -5.39 -3.01 -4.02
C GLN A 71 -6.07 -2.67 -2.69
N VAL A 72 -5.52 -1.73 -1.91
CA VAL A 72 -6.09 -1.32 -0.63
C VAL A 72 -7.48 -0.70 -0.81
N GLU A 73 -7.68 0.12 -1.83
CA GLU A 73 -8.99 0.68 -2.14
C GLU A 73 -10.01 -0.38 -2.57
N ALA A 74 -9.57 -1.42 -3.28
CA ALA A 74 -10.42 -2.55 -3.62
C ALA A 74 -10.85 -3.34 -2.37
N ASP A 75 -9.94 -3.56 -1.42
CA ASP A 75 -10.22 -4.26 -0.17
C ASP A 75 -11.11 -3.44 0.79
N LEU A 76 -11.06 -2.11 0.70
CA LEU A 76 -11.92 -1.20 1.47
C LEU A 76 -13.36 -1.12 0.95
N LYS A 77 -13.61 -1.51 -0.30
CA LYS A 77 -14.98 -1.56 -0.84
C LYS A 77 -15.70 -2.76 -0.21
N PRO A 78 -16.84 -2.55 0.49
CA PRO A 78 -17.63 -3.69 0.96
C PRO A 78 -18.05 -4.52 -0.25
N GLN A 79 -17.82 -5.84 -0.19
CA GLN A 79 -18.31 -6.80 -1.19
C GLN A 79 -19.84 -6.72 -1.24
N GLN A 80 -20.37 -5.84 -2.08
CA GLN A 80 -21.77 -5.84 -2.46
C GLN A 80 -21.99 -7.05 -3.36
N GLY A 81 -22.73 -8.05 -2.89
CA GLY A 81 -23.38 -9.01 -3.80
C GLY A 81 -23.32 -10.51 -3.49
N ALA A 82 -23.09 -10.95 -2.25
CA ALA A 82 -23.17 -12.38 -1.90
C ALA A 82 -24.42 -12.76 -1.06
N GLN A 83 -25.57 -12.09 -1.26
CA GLN A 83 -26.80 -12.42 -0.49
C GLN A 83 -28.06 -12.74 -1.32
N ASP A 84 -28.10 -12.50 -2.64
CA ASP A 84 -29.35 -12.69 -3.42
C ASP A 84 -29.30 -13.81 -4.47
N ALA A 85 -28.59 -14.92 -4.20
CA ALA A 85 -28.64 -16.10 -5.07
C ALA A 85 -28.58 -17.44 -4.31
N PHE A 86 -29.03 -17.49 -3.05
CA PHE A 86 -29.39 -18.77 -2.42
C PHE A 86 -30.84 -19.12 -2.81
N GLY A 87 -30.95 -20.06 -3.74
CA GLY A 87 -32.20 -20.48 -4.35
C GLY A 87 -33.28 -20.87 -3.34
N ILE A 88 -34.47 -20.30 -3.54
CA ILE A 88 -35.72 -20.95 -3.19
C ILE A 88 -36.33 -21.44 -4.51
N TRP A 89 -35.92 -22.62 -4.95
CA TRP A 89 -36.76 -23.42 -5.83
C TRP A 89 -37.64 -24.29 -4.93
N LYS A 90 -38.95 -24.04 -4.92
CA LYS A 90 -39.94 -24.96 -4.35
C LYS A 90 -40.61 -25.72 -5.48
N PRO A 91 -40.34 -27.02 -5.69
CA PRO A 91 -41.15 -27.82 -6.58
C PRO A 91 -42.46 -28.22 -5.91
N GLY A 92 -43.57 -27.85 -6.54
CA GLY A 92 -44.82 -28.59 -6.56
C GLY A 92 -45.76 -28.43 -5.37
N GLU A 93 -46.75 -27.54 -5.51
CA GLU A 93 -48.11 -27.79 -5.04
C GLU A 93 -49.10 -27.24 -6.08
N GLY A 94 -49.87 -28.13 -6.75
CA GLY A 94 -50.95 -27.79 -7.67
C GLY A 94 -50.91 -28.53 -9.00
#